data_AF-A0A2R5FPZ7-F1
#
_entry.id   AF-A0A2R5FPZ7-F1
#
_cell.length_a   1.000
_cell.length_b   1.000
_cell.length_c   1.000
_cell.angle_alpha   90.00
_cell.angle_beta   90.00
_cell.angle_gamma   90.00
#
_symmetry.space_group_name_H-M   'P 1'
#
loop_
_entity.id
_entity.type
_entity.pdbx_description
1 polymer ?
#
loop_
_entity_poly.entity_id
_entity_poly.type
_entity_poly.pdbx_seq_one_letter_code
_entity_poly.pdbx_strand_id
1 'polypeptide(L)' 'MAKRKNASSSEEAWNYEAKVAEIEGIIARIESGELELEAVFEQFASAVEYLRQCESFLQQRQQQVELLIETLSDE' A
#
# COMPACT_ATOMS: atom_id res chain seq x y z
N MET A 1 -2.54 -39.07 13.22
CA MET A 1 -2.01 -37.72 13.53
C MET A 1 -1.80 -36.99 12.21
N ALA A 2 -2.80 -36.19 11.80
CA ALA A 2 -2.85 -35.58 10.49
C ALA A 2 -2.06 -34.27 10.44
N LYS A 3 -0.99 -34.31 9.64
CA LYS A 3 -0.28 -33.25 8.90
C LYS A 3 -0.80 -31.81 9.04
N ARG A 4 -0.06 -30.94 9.75
CA ARG A 4 -0.06 -29.48 9.51
C ARG A 4 0.96 -29.17 8.41
N LYS A 5 0.52 -29.18 7.15
CA LYS A 5 1.24 -28.47 6.07
C LYS A 5 0.84 -27.01 6.22
N ASN A 6 1.72 -26.21 6.82
CA ASN A 6 1.60 -24.76 6.80
C ASN A 6 1.77 -24.35 5.32
N ALA A 7 0.65 -24.09 4.67
CA ALA A 7 0.63 -23.58 3.31
C ALA A 7 1.26 -22.18 3.34
N SER A 8 2.54 -22.13 3.00
CA SER A 8 3.16 -20.97 2.37
C SER A 8 2.43 -20.74 1.05
N SER A 9 1.25 -20.11 1.11
CA SER A 9 0.57 -19.62 -0.08
C SER A 9 1.03 -18.20 -0.31
N SER A 10 1.95 -18.09 -1.25
CA SER A 10 2.40 -16.87 -1.88
C SER A 10 1.22 -16.18 -2.58
N GLU A 11 0.44 -15.42 -1.83
CA GLU A 11 -0.13 -14.20 -2.38
C GLU A 11 1.02 -13.19 -2.32
N GLU A 12 1.34 -12.54 -3.43
CA GLU A 12 2.23 -11.37 -3.40
C GLU A 12 1.55 -10.34 -2.51
N ALA A 13 1.86 -10.41 -1.21
CA ALA A 13 1.24 -9.61 -0.19
C ALA A 13 1.55 -8.17 -0.53
N TRP A 14 0.49 -7.44 -0.88
CA TRP A 14 0.56 -6.01 -1.10
C TRP A 14 1.34 -5.36 0.05
N ASN A 15 2.36 -4.57 -0.29
CA ASN A 15 3.31 -4.01 0.67
C ASN A 15 3.27 -2.48 0.59
N TYR A 16 2.96 -1.86 1.72
CA TYR A 16 2.84 -0.40 1.84
C TYR A 16 4.13 0.31 1.41
N GLU A 17 5.29 -0.12 1.93
CA GLU A 17 6.57 0.54 1.63
C GLU A 17 6.99 0.38 0.18
N ALA A 18 6.67 -0.77 -0.44
CA ALA A 18 6.89 -0.97 -1.87
C ALA A 18 6.04 0.01 -2.69
N LYS A 19 4.76 0.23 -2.31
CA LYS A 19 3.89 1.19 -3.01
C LYS A 19 4.30 2.64 -2.81
N VAL A 20 4.79 3.01 -1.63
CA VAL A 20 5.39 4.32 -1.40
C VAL A 20 6.60 4.53 -2.31
N ALA A 21 7.52 3.56 -2.39
CA ALA A 21 8.68 3.64 -3.28
C ALA A 21 8.29 3.76 -4.77
N GLU A 22 7.24 3.05 -5.20
CA GLU A 22 6.70 3.20 -6.55
C GLU A 22 6.17 4.62 -6.82
N ILE A 23 5.45 5.22 -5.86
CA ILE A 23 4.94 6.60 -5.95
C ILE A 23 6.10 7.61 -6.03
N GLU A 24 7.11 7.48 -5.17
CA GLU A 24 8.30 8.35 -5.20
C GLU A 24 9.02 8.26 -6.55
N GLY A 25 9.14 7.05 -7.10
CA GLY A 25 9.72 6.84 -8.43
C GLY A 25 8.89 7.48 -9.55
N ILE A 26 7.55 7.49 -9.44
CA ILE A 26 6.67 8.21 -10.37
C ILE A 26 6.92 9.72 -10.28
N ILE A 27 6.95 10.28 -9.07
CA ILE A 27 7.17 11.72 -8.86
C ILE A 27 8.51 12.14 -9.46
N ALA A 28 9.59 11.39 -9.18
CA ALA A 28 10.91 11.68 -9.72
C ALA A 28 10.94 11.68 -11.27
N ARG A 29 10.18 10.80 -11.93
CA ARG A 29 10.05 10.79 -13.40
C ARG A 29 9.24 11.96 -13.93
N ILE A 30 8.21 12.41 -13.22
CA ILE A 30 7.43 13.59 -13.62
C ILE A 30 8.30 14.85 -13.45
N GLU A 31 9.04 14.95 -12.34
CA GLU A 31 9.91 16.08 -12.04
C GLU A 31 11.14 16.17 -12.95
N SER A 32 11.57 15.07 -13.56
CA SER A 32 12.67 15.10 -14.54
C SER A 32 12.32 15.92 -15.78
N GLY A 33 11.02 16.04 -16.10
CA GLY A 33 10.55 16.75 -17.29
C GLY A 33 10.85 16.05 -18.62
N GLU A 34 11.29 14.80 -18.58
CA GLU A 34 11.64 14.00 -19.78
C GLU A 34 10.43 13.26 -20.39
N LEU A 35 9.28 13.29 -19.70
CA LEU A 35 8.06 12.63 -20.13
C LEU A 35 7.24 13.54 -21.05
N GLU A 36 6.72 12.95 -22.12
CA GLU A 36 5.64 13.54 -22.91
C GLU A 36 4.39 13.74 -22.06
N LEU A 37 3.58 14.73 -22.39
CA LEU A 37 2.41 15.13 -21.60
C LEU A 37 1.42 13.98 -21.36
N GLU A 38 1.21 13.13 -22.37
CA GLU A 38 0.36 11.93 -22.25
C GLU A 38 0.90 10.96 -21.19
N ALA A 39 2.21 10.68 -21.21
CA ALA A 39 2.86 9.82 -20.24
C ALA A 39 2.80 10.41 -18.82
N VAL A 40 2.87 11.73 -18.67
CA VAL A 40 2.69 12.39 -17.36
C VAL A 40 1.31 12.08 -16.78
N PHE A 41 0.25 12.13 -17.59
CA PHE A 41 -1.10 11.82 -17.12
C PHE A 41 -1.26 10.35 -16.73
N GLU A 42 -0.69 9.41 -17.48
CA GLU A 42 -0.72 7.98 -17.14
C GLU A 42 0.02 7.69 -15.83
N GLN A 43 1.22 8.25 -15.67
CA GLN A 43 2.02 8.13 -14.46
C GLN A 43 1.27 8.72 -13.25
N PHE A 44 0.69 9.91 -13.42
CA PHE A 44 -0.09 10.56 -12.36
C PHE A 44 -1.32 9.73 -11.96
N ALA A 45 -2.07 9.19 -12.92
CA ALA A 45 -3.22 8.33 -12.64
C ALA A 45 -2.82 7.09 -11.82
N SER A 46 -1.68 6.47 -12.18
CA SER A 46 -1.13 5.33 -11.44
C SER A 46 -0.74 5.70 -10.00
N ALA A 47 -0.08 6.85 -9.81
CA ALA A 47 0.26 7.34 -8.47
C ALA A 47 -0.99 7.61 -7.61
N VAL A 48 -2.06 8.15 -8.19
CA VAL A 48 -3.34 8.34 -7.48
C VAL A 48 -3.94 7.02 -7.03
N GLU A 49 -3.87 5.97 -7.87
CA GLU A 49 -4.36 4.65 -7.49
C GLU A 49 -3.55 4.06 -6.33
N TYR A 50 -2.23 4.15 -6.38
CA TYR A 50 -1.37 3.67 -5.30
C TYR A 50 -1.59 4.44 -4.00
N LEU A 51 -1.77 5.77 -4.06
CA LEU A 51 -2.09 6.59 -2.89
C LEU A 51 -3.40 6.15 -2.24
N ARG A 52 -4.43 5.82 -3.03
CA ARG A 52 -5.70 5.30 -2.50
C ARG A 52 -5.54 3.95 -1.81
N GLN A 53 -4.69 3.07 -2.35
CA GLN A 53 -4.40 1.79 -1.72
C GLN A 53 -3.68 2.00 -0.38
N CYS A 54 -2.70 2.90 -0.35
CA CYS A 54 -1.99 3.30 0.87
C CYS A 54 -2.93 3.87 1.94
N GLU A 55 -3.83 4.78 1.55
CA GLU A 55 -4.82 5.36 2.47
C GLU A 55 -5.76 4.30 3.05
N SER A 56 -6.31 3.43 2.20
CA SER A 56 -7.18 2.33 2.62
C SER A 56 -6.48 1.41 3.63
N PHE A 57 -5.22 1.07 3.38
CA PHE A 57 -4.43 0.27 4.30
C PHE A 57 -4.23 0.96 5.65
N LEU A 58 -3.84 2.24 5.65
CA LEU A 58 -3.64 3.00 6.89
C LEU A 58 -4.92 3.10 7.70
N GLN A 59 -6.07 3.36 7.06
CA GLN A 59 -7.37 3.39 7.72
C GLN A 59 -7.70 2.05 8.39
N GLN A 60 -7.49 0.93 7.69
CA GLN A 60 -7.71 -0.41 8.26
C GLN A 60 -6.80 -0.68 9.46
N ARG A 61 -5.52 -0.32 9.37
CA ARG A 61 -4.56 -0.52 10.46
C ARG A 61 -4.86 0.39 11.65
N GLN A 62 -5.30 1.62 11.42
CA GLN A 62 -5.74 2.53 12.48
C GLN A 62 -6.94 1.96 13.24
N GLN A 63 -7.96 1.49 12.51
CA GLN A 63 -9.13 0.85 13.13
C GLN A 63 -8.75 -0.36 13.98
N GLN A 64 -7.83 -1.20 13.49
CA GLN A 64 -7.34 -2.35 14.25
C GLN A 64 -6.62 -1.95 15.55
N VAL A 65 -5.82 -0.88 15.51
CA VAL A 65 -5.14 -0.35 16.70
C VAL A 65 -6.15 0.22 17.70
N GLU A 66 -7.17 0.94 17.22
CA GLU A 66 -8.22 1.50 18.08
C GLU A 66 -8.99 0.41 18.83
N LEU A 67 -9.41 -0.66 18.14
CA LEU A 67 -10.07 -1.81 18.77
C LEU A 67 -9.19 -2.50 19.82
N LEU A 68 -7.87 -2.59 19.57
CA LEU A 68 -6.92 -3.14 20.55
C LEU A 68 -6.81 -2.25 21.80
N ILE A 69 -6.82 -0.93 21.63
CA ILE A 69 -6.80 0.03 22.75
C ILE A 69 -8.08 -0.06 23.57
N GLU A 70 -9.25 -0.14 22.92
CA GLU A 70 -10.54 -0.34 23.59
C GLU A 70 -10.52 -1.63 24.42
N THR A 71 -10.07 -2.74 23.83
CA THR A 71 -9.98 -4.04 24.51
C THR A 71 -9.05 -4.01 25.72
N LEU A 72 -7.94 -3.28 25.66
CA LEU A 72 -7.00 -3.13 26.78
C LEU A 72 -7.51 -2.19 27.88
N SER A 73 -8.43 -1.28 27.56
CA SER A 73 -8.97 -0.29 28.51
C SER A 73 -10.19 -0.80 29.27
N ASP A 74 -10.85 -1.83 28.75
CA ASP A 74 -12.01 -2.49 29.37
C ASP A 74 -11.62 -3.61 30.38
N GLU A 75 -10.31 -3.87 30.56
CA GLU A 75 -9.73 -4.70 31.64
C GLU A 75 -9.29 -3.84 32.85
#